data_AF-A0A6A4P2C2-F1
#
_entry.id   AF-A0A6A4P2C2-F1
#
_cell.length_a   1.000
_cell.length_b   1.000
_cell.length_c   1.000
_cell.angle_alpha   90.00
_cell.angle_beta   90.00
_cell.angle_gamma   90.00
#
_symmetry.space_group_name_H-M   'P 1'
#
loop_
_entity.id
_entity.type
_entity.pdbx_description
1 polymer ?
#
loop_
_entity_poly.entity_id
_entity_poly.type
_entity_poly.pdbx_seq_one_letter_code
_entity_poly.pdbx_strand_id
1 'polypeptide(L)'
;MHMDNTNTDQREHIIIHDFPGSIRVFSNGSVERFKGTDFVPTFIDQANGVSSKDIIIDPQHNISACLFLPHLITHKLPLLLYFHGGAFCVSSPTTANYYNYITDVVAKSKVVAVSLNYSSLDTFSTFIRLAPEHPIPAAYEDAWAAL
;
A
#
# COMPACT_ATOMS: atom_id res chain seq x y z
N MET A 1 -8.64 -35.34 42.73
CA MET A 1 -9.68 -34.56 42.02
C MET A 1 -8.99 -33.38 41.37
N HIS A 2 -9.10 -33.30 40.05
CA HIS A 2 -8.35 -32.42 39.16
C HIS A 2 -8.71 -30.94 39.43
N MET A 3 -7.70 -30.10 39.66
CA MET A 3 -7.87 -28.64 39.62
C MET A 3 -7.82 -28.23 38.15
N ASP A 4 -8.96 -27.84 37.61
CA ASP A 4 -9.05 -27.20 36.31
C ASP A 4 -8.86 -25.69 36.54
N ASN A 5 -7.67 -25.18 36.24
CA ASN A 5 -7.37 -23.76 36.26
C ASN A 5 -6.87 -23.36 34.88
N THR A 6 -7.79 -23.37 33.92
CA THR A 6 -7.61 -22.75 32.60
C THR A 6 -7.75 -21.24 32.74
N ASN A 7 -6.81 -20.62 33.45
CA ASN A 7 -6.56 -19.19 33.32
C ASN A 7 -5.79 -18.97 32.01
N THR A 8 -6.49 -19.09 30.90
CA THR A 8 -5.99 -18.65 29.59
C THR A 8 -5.92 -17.12 29.63
N ASP A 9 -4.74 -16.64 30.02
CA ASP A 9 -4.09 -15.36 29.67
C ASP A 9 -5.01 -14.35 28.93
N GLN A 10 -6.01 -13.80 29.61
CA GLN A 10 -6.67 -12.58 29.17
C GLN A 10 -5.74 -11.41 29.49
N ARG A 11 -4.64 -11.27 28.74
CA ARG A 11 -3.94 -9.98 28.71
C ARG A 11 -4.93 -9.01 28.08
N GLU A 12 -5.36 -8.02 28.85
CA GLU A 12 -6.13 -6.92 28.29
C GLU A 12 -5.34 -6.35 27.11
N HIS A 13 -5.90 -6.48 25.90
CA HIS A 13 -5.37 -5.84 24.70
C HIS A 13 -5.63 -4.34 24.83
N ILE A 14 -4.79 -3.67 25.62
CA ILE A 14 -4.90 -2.24 25.88
C ILE A 14 -4.64 -1.50 24.57
N ILE A 15 -5.59 -0.68 24.15
CA ILE A 15 -5.42 0.21 23.01
C ILE A 15 -4.48 1.34 23.43
N ILE A 16 -3.31 1.43 22.79
CA ILE A 16 -2.31 2.48 23.06
C ILE A 16 -2.43 3.67 22.11
N HIS A 17 -2.95 3.42 20.90
CA HIS A 17 -3.31 4.48 19.95
C HIS A 17 -4.61 4.08 19.24
N ASP A 18 -5.58 4.99 19.22
CA ASP A 18 -6.80 4.85 18.43
C ASP A 18 -6.96 6.09 17.54
N PHE A 19 -6.99 5.87 16.23
CA PHE A 19 -7.47 6.85 15.28
C PHE A 19 -8.76 6.31 14.66
N PRO A 20 -9.92 6.71 15.21
CA PRO A 20 -11.21 6.08 14.91
C PRO A 20 -11.48 5.99 13.41
N GLY A 21 -11.86 4.78 12.97
CA GLY A 21 -12.18 4.50 11.57
C GLY A 21 -10.99 4.39 10.62
N SER A 22 -9.74 4.49 11.10
CA SER A 22 -8.56 4.20 10.25
C SER A 22 -7.61 3.16 10.82
N ILE A 23 -7.12 3.33 12.05
CA ILE A 23 -6.12 2.44 12.63
C ILE A 23 -6.25 2.36 14.16
N ARG A 24 -6.00 1.18 14.71
CA ARG A 24 -5.89 0.93 16.14
C ARG A 24 -4.63 0.15 16.43
N VAL A 25 -3.90 0.56 17.46
CA VAL A 25 -2.64 -0.05 17.88
C VAL A 25 -2.80 -0.54 19.32
N PHE A 26 -2.43 -1.78 19.56
CA PHE A 26 -2.52 -2.43 20.85
C PHE A 26 -1.16 -2.49 21.55
N SER A 27 -1.18 -2.56 22.88
CA SER A 27 0.02 -2.59 23.73
C SER A 27 0.93 -3.80 23.46
N ASN A 28 0.38 -4.88 22.92
CA ASN A 28 1.12 -6.07 22.51
C ASN A 28 1.80 -5.93 21.13
N GLY A 29 1.71 -4.76 20.48
CA GLY A 29 2.27 -4.48 19.16
C GLY A 29 1.36 -4.84 17.98
N SER A 30 0.18 -5.44 18.22
CA SER A 30 -0.79 -5.71 17.15
C SER A 30 -1.38 -4.42 16.59
N VAL A 31 -1.69 -4.41 15.29
CA VAL A 31 -2.26 -3.27 14.56
C VAL A 31 -3.49 -3.72 13.79
N GLU A 32 -4.61 -3.05 14.01
CA GLU A 32 -5.83 -3.18 13.22
C GLU A 32 -5.95 -1.97 12.27
N ARG A 33 -6.12 -2.24 10.98
CA ARG A 33 -6.38 -1.21 9.96
C ARG A 33 -7.80 -1.33 9.44
N PHE A 34 -8.55 -0.24 9.55
CA PHE A 34 -9.95 -0.14 9.14
C PHE A 34 -10.15 0.62 7.83
N LYS A 35 -9.12 1.34 7.37
CA LYS A 35 -9.15 2.14 6.14
C LYS A 35 -8.18 1.60 5.10
N GLY A 36 -8.64 1.57 3.85
CA GLY A 36 -7.85 1.11 2.71
C GLY A 36 -7.58 -0.38 2.73
N THR A 37 -8.57 -1.16 3.16
CA THR A 37 -8.57 -2.63 3.15
C THR A 37 -9.16 -3.20 1.86
N ASP A 38 -9.82 -2.35 1.05
CA ASP A 38 -10.23 -2.65 -0.30
C ASP A 38 -9.03 -2.67 -1.27
N PHE A 39 -9.18 -3.42 -2.35
CA PHE A 39 -8.14 -3.63 -3.34
C PHE A 39 -8.76 -3.72 -4.74
N VAL A 40 -8.16 -3.01 -5.70
CA VAL A 40 -8.46 -3.11 -7.13
C VAL A 40 -7.31 -3.86 -7.80
N PRO A 41 -7.57 -5.02 -8.44
CA PRO A 41 -6.56 -5.74 -9.18
C PRO A 41 -6.09 -4.95 -10.40
N THR A 42 -4.82 -5.08 -10.74
CA THR A 42 -4.31 -4.51 -11.98
C THR A 42 -4.99 -5.16 -13.18
N PHE A 43 -5.24 -4.38 -14.22
CA PHE A 43 -6.00 -4.83 -15.38
C PHE A 43 -5.39 -4.26 -16.66
N ILE A 44 -5.13 -5.17 -17.61
CA ILE A 44 -4.67 -4.82 -18.96
C ILE A 44 -5.92 -4.57 -19.82
N ASP A 45 -5.90 -3.48 -20.60
CA ASP A 45 -6.97 -3.11 -21.53
C ASP A 45 -8.28 -2.64 -20.85
N GLN A 46 -8.19 -1.74 -19.86
CA GLN A 46 -9.40 -1.14 -19.30
C GLN A 46 -10.13 -0.28 -20.33
N ALA A 47 -11.47 -0.35 -20.32
CA ALA A 47 -12.33 0.48 -21.17
C ALA A 47 -12.13 2.01 -20.98
N ASN A 48 -11.48 2.44 -19.90
CA ASN A 48 -11.14 3.84 -19.62
C ASN A 48 -9.88 4.34 -20.37
N GLY A 49 -9.18 3.46 -21.11
CA GLY A 49 -7.99 3.81 -21.90
C GLY A 49 -6.68 3.81 -21.12
N VAL A 50 -6.65 3.24 -19.92
CA VAL A 50 -5.45 3.07 -19.08
C VAL A 50 -5.27 1.61 -18.72
N SER A 51 -4.11 1.04 -19.03
CA SER A 51 -3.73 -0.28 -18.54
C SER A 51 -2.91 -0.15 -17.27
N SER A 52 -3.06 -1.08 -16.34
CA SER A 52 -2.22 -1.17 -15.15
C SER A 52 -1.55 -2.54 -15.04
N LYS A 53 -0.36 -2.58 -14.45
CA LYS A 53 0.40 -3.82 -14.26
C LYS A 53 1.36 -3.71 -13.09
N ASP A 54 1.37 -4.72 -12.22
CA ASP A 54 2.39 -4.88 -11.19
C ASP A 54 3.74 -5.32 -11.82
N ILE A 55 4.81 -4.64 -11.42
CA ILE A 55 6.18 -4.88 -11.88
C ILE A 55 7.14 -4.96 -10.69
N ILE A 56 8.15 -5.81 -10.80
CA ILE A 56 9.29 -5.82 -9.86
C ILE A 56 10.34 -4.86 -10.40
N ILE A 57 10.69 -3.83 -9.62
CA ILE A 57 11.73 -2.84 -9.94
C ILE A 57 13.10 -3.39 -9.55
N ASP A 58 13.22 -3.91 -8.32
CA ASP A 58 14.46 -4.46 -7.80
C ASP A 58 14.17 -5.78 -7.06
N PRO A 59 14.48 -6.94 -7.66
CA PRO A 59 14.28 -8.23 -7.00
C PRO A 59 15.18 -8.46 -5.77
N GLN A 60 16.35 -7.82 -5.68
CA GLN A 60 17.28 -8.03 -4.57
C GLN A 60 16.79 -7.33 -3.31
N HIS A 61 16.25 -6.12 -3.47
CA HIS A 61 15.67 -5.33 -2.40
C HIS A 61 14.14 -5.45 -2.36
N ASN A 62 13.59 -6.44 -3.07
CA ASN A 62 12.18 -6.74 -3.23
C ASN A 62 11.30 -5.62 -3.81
N ILE A 63 11.79 -4.48 -4.27
CA ILE A 63 10.97 -3.32 -4.69
C ILE A 63 10.02 -3.65 -5.85
N SER A 64 8.73 -3.32 -5.71
CA SER A 64 7.73 -3.36 -6.80
C SER A 64 6.93 -2.08 -6.90
N ALA A 65 6.25 -1.95 -8.03
CA ALA A 65 5.28 -0.90 -8.27
C ALA A 65 4.17 -1.38 -9.19
N CYS A 66 3.04 -0.69 -9.15
CA CYS A 66 2.04 -0.75 -10.19
C CYS A 66 2.33 0.35 -11.23
N LEU A 67 2.57 -0.07 -12.46
CA LEU A 67 2.74 0.79 -13.62
C LEU A 67 1.36 1.07 -14.25
N PHE A 68 1.08 2.33 -14.57
CA PHE A 68 -0.12 2.76 -15.28
C PHE A 68 0.26 3.40 -16.62
N LEU A 69 -0.33 2.87 -17.70
CA LEU A 69 0.02 3.20 -19.07
C LEU A 69 -1.22 3.68 -19.85
N PRO A 70 -1.20 4.87 -20.46
CA PRO A 70 -2.26 5.28 -21.37
C PRO A 70 -2.16 4.50 -22.70
N HIS A 71 -3.28 4.16 -23.33
CA HIS A 71 -3.30 3.31 -24.54
C HIS A 71 -2.64 3.93 -25.78
N LEU A 72 -2.56 5.26 -25.88
CA LEU A 72 -2.04 5.95 -27.06
C LEU A 72 -0.73 6.65 -26.73
N ILE A 73 0.38 5.95 -26.97
CA ILE A 73 1.73 6.48 -26.79
C ILE A 73 2.34 6.75 -28.17
N THR A 74 2.26 7.99 -28.63
CA THR A 74 2.81 8.41 -29.94
C THR A 74 4.18 9.08 -29.83
N HIS A 75 4.61 9.36 -28.61
CA HIS A 75 5.85 10.05 -28.26
C HIS A 75 6.29 9.66 -26.86
N LYS A 76 7.49 10.07 -26.44
CA LYS A 76 7.94 9.89 -25.05
C LYS A 76 7.01 10.67 -24.11
N LEU A 77 6.48 9.99 -23.10
CA LEU A 77 5.61 10.60 -22.10
C LEU A 77 6.41 10.91 -20.83
N PRO A 78 6.00 11.93 -20.04
CA PRO A 78 6.54 12.15 -18.70
C PRO A 78 6.26 10.95 -17.80
N LEU A 79 7.19 10.69 -16.88
CA LEU A 79 7.03 9.69 -15.81
C LEU A 79 6.56 10.40 -14.53
N LEU A 80 5.48 9.92 -13.94
CA LEU A 80 4.94 10.35 -12.66
C LEU A 80 5.20 9.28 -11.61
N LEU A 81 6.10 9.53 -10.68
CA LEU A 81 6.24 8.71 -9.48
C LEU A 81 5.19 9.16 -8.44
N TYR A 82 4.30 8.25 -8.05
CA TYR A 82 3.16 8.55 -7.18
C TYR A 82 3.25 7.79 -5.86
N PHE A 83 3.01 8.52 -4.78
CA PHE A 83 2.95 8.03 -3.41
C PHE A 83 1.53 8.26 -2.88
N HIS A 84 0.85 7.22 -2.44
CA HIS A 84 -0.50 7.38 -1.90
C HIS A 84 -0.48 8.03 -0.52
N GLY A 85 -1.61 8.62 -0.12
CA GLY A 85 -1.80 9.20 1.21
C GLY A 85 -2.13 8.15 2.28
N GLY A 86 -2.70 8.55 3.41
CA GLY A 86 -3.00 7.62 4.51
C GLY A 86 -2.07 7.76 5.72
N ALA A 87 -1.44 8.93 5.83
CA ALA A 87 -0.65 9.35 6.99
C ALA A 87 0.45 8.36 7.38
N PHE A 88 1.03 7.67 6.39
CA PHE A 88 2.04 6.61 6.58
C PHE A 88 1.53 5.37 7.33
N CYS A 89 0.25 5.28 7.66
CA CYS A 89 -0.27 4.22 8.53
C CYS A 89 -1.28 3.30 7.86
N VAL A 90 -1.95 3.75 6.79
CA VAL A 90 -3.06 3.01 6.16
C VAL A 90 -3.07 3.14 4.63
N SER A 91 -3.87 2.28 4.00
CA SER A 91 -4.08 2.23 2.54
C SER A 91 -2.88 1.75 1.73
N SER A 92 -3.08 1.61 0.43
CA SER A 92 -2.12 1.19 -0.58
C SER A 92 -2.42 1.89 -1.91
N PRO A 93 -1.56 1.78 -2.94
CA PRO A 93 -1.90 2.19 -4.31
C PRO A 93 -3.13 1.52 -4.90
N THR A 94 -3.41 0.31 -4.44
CA THR A 94 -4.46 -0.56 -4.95
C THR A 94 -5.78 -0.33 -4.22
N THR A 95 -5.78 0.44 -3.14
CA THR A 95 -7.02 0.97 -2.56
C THR A 95 -7.77 1.79 -3.62
N ALA A 96 -9.07 1.56 -3.76
CA ALA A 96 -9.85 2.01 -4.92
C ALA A 96 -9.79 3.53 -5.12
N ASN A 97 -9.76 4.33 -4.04
CA ASN A 97 -9.67 5.78 -4.13
C ASN A 97 -8.34 6.24 -4.77
N TYR A 98 -7.21 5.64 -4.40
CA TYR A 98 -5.89 5.98 -4.93
C TYR A 98 -5.69 5.38 -6.33
N TYR A 99 -6.13 4.15 -6.54
CA TYR A 99 -6.09 3.49 -7.84
C TYR A 99 -6.89 4.27 -8.89
N ASN A 100 -8.14 4.65 -8.58
CA ASN A 100 -8.99 5.40 -9.51
C ASN A 100 -8.43 6.80 -9.75
N TYR A 101 -7.91 7.46 -8.71
CA TYR A 101 -7.28 8.77 -8.84
C TYR A 101 -6.09 8.74 -9.81
N ILE A 102 -5.15 7.81 -9.63
CA ILE A 102 -3.96 7.75 -10.49
C ILE A 102 -4.32 7.33 -11.93
N THR A 103 -5.31 6.46 -12.09
CA THR A 103 -5.87 6.09 -13.40
C THR A 103 -6.42 7.32 -14.12
N ASP A 104 -7.20 8.15 -13.42
CA ASP A 104 -7.73 9.40 -13.95
C ASP A 104 -6.62 10.40 -14.34
N VAL A 105 -5.59 10.54 -13.51
CA VAL A 105 -4.44 11.42 -13.79
C VAL A 105 -3.72 10.98 -15.06
N VAL A 106 -3.48 9.68 -15.22
CA VAL A 106 -2.84 9.09 -16.41
C VAL A 106 -3.71 9.32 -17.66
N ALA A 107 -5.01 9.06 -17.56
CA ALA A 107 -5.96 9.23 -18.66
C ALA A 107 -6.03 10.68 -19.16
N LYS A 108 -6.12 11.64 -18.22
CA LYS A 108 -6.32 13.08 -18.50
C LYS A 108 -5.02 13.79 -18.87
N SER A 109 -3.89 13.41 -18.26
CA SER A 109 -2.62 14.14 -18.40
C SER A 109 -1.65 13.50 -19.39
N LYS A 110 -1.95 12.28 -19.88
CA LYS A 110 -1.10 11.51 -20.81
C LYS A 110 0.32 11.32 -20.26
N VAL A 111 0.40 10.86 -19.01
CA VAL A 111 1.66 10.49 -18.35
C VAL A 111 1.72 8.98 -18.14
N VAL A 112 2.93 8.43 -18.00
CA VAL A 112 3.09 7.09 -17.41
C VAL A 112 3.22 7.28 -15.91
N ALA A 113 2.43 6.55 -15.11
CA ALA A 113 2.56 6.62 -13.66
C ALA A 113 3.13 5.34 -13.07
N VAL A 114 3.95 5.48 -12.03
CA VAL A 114 4.52 4.39 -11.23
C VAL A 114 4.05 4.64 -9.81
N SER A 115 3.28 3.71 -9.25
CA SER A 115 2.78 3.79 -7.89
C SER A 115 3.34 2.63 -7.05
N LEU A 116 4.10 2.94 -6.00
CA LEU A 116 4.85 1.93 -5.24
C LEU A 116 3.90 1.08 -4.38
N ASN A 117 3.90 -0.23 -4.60
CA ASN A 117 2.88 -1.15 -4.10
C ASN A 117 2.98 -1.38 -2.58
N TYR A 118 1.94 -1.96 -1.96
CA TYR A 118 1.93 -2.48 -0.58
C TYR A 118 1.28 -3.87 -0.54
N SER A 119 1.82 -4.79 0.27
CA SER A 119 1.14 -5.96 0.78
C SER A 119 1.62 -6.20 2.22
N SER A 120 0.67 -6.16 3.13
CA SER A 120 0.84 -6.75 4.44
C SER A 120 0.35 -8.19 4.33
N LEU A 121 1.10 -9.11 4.94
CA LEU A 121 0.91 -10.56 5.00
C LEU A 121 1.60 -11.31 3.84
N ASP A 122 2.89 -11.54 4.05
CA ASP A 122 3.67 -12.65 3.53
C ASP A 122 4.03 -12.66 2.03
N THR A 123 5.33 -12.44 1.81
CA THR A 123 6.15 -12.94 0.70
C THR A 123 6.19 -12.08 -0.57
N PHE A 124 7.23 -11.23 -0.58
CA PHE A 124 7.91 -10.62 -1.74
C PHE A 124 7.20 -9.49 -2.49
N SER A 125 7.16 -8.31 -1.86
CA SER A 125 7.71 -7.11 -2.50
C SER A 125 7.95 -5.98 -1.48
N THR A 126 8.87 -5.03 -1.70
CA THR A 126 9.08 -3.87 -0.82
C THR A 126 8.00 -2.87 -1.13
N PHE A 127 7.20 -2.78 -0.10
CA PHE A 127 6.13 -1.88 0.13
C PHE A 127 6.73 -0.62 0.72
N ILE A 128 6.25 0.58 0.37
CA ILE A 128 6.55 1.69 1.28
C ILE A 128 6.11 1.18 2.67
N ARG A 129 6.93 1.35 3.69
CA ARG A 129 6.67 0.67 4.96
C ARG A 129 5.71 1.53 5.78
N LEU A 130 4.65 0.90 6.33
CA LEU A 130 3.68 1.61 7.17
C LEU A 130 4.12 1.67 8.63
N ALA A 131 3.83 2.81 9.26
CA ALA A 131 3.77 2.92 10.70
C ALA A 131 2.51 2.20 11.26
N PRO A 132 2.54 1.76 12.52
CA PRO A 132 3.66 1.84 13.47
C PRO A 132 4.74 0.76 13.32
N GLU A 133 4.54 -0.27 12.51
CA GLU A 133 5.48 -1.40 12.34
C GLU A 133 6.84 -0.91 11.81
N HIS A 134 6.81 0.13 10.97
CA HIS A 134 7.97 0.81 10.43
C HIS A 134 7.80 2.33 10.51
N PRO A 135 8.18 2.95 11.63
CA PRO A 135 8.09 4.40 11.77
C PRO A 135 8.95 5.14 10.74
N ILE A 136 8.64 6.42 10.55
CA ILE A 136 9.51 7.36 9.83
C ILE A 136 10.94 7.27 10.40
N PRO A 137 12.00 7.17 9.55
CA PRO A 137 12.04 7.53 8.14
C PRO A 137 11.83 6.39 7.12
N ALA A 138 11.38 5.21 7.53
CA ALA A 138 11.29 4.03 6.65
C ALA A 138 10.63 4.30 5.28
N ALA A 139 9.45 4.95 5.29
CA ALA A 139 8.74 5.30 4.06
C ALA A 139 9.54 6.22 3.11
N TYR A 140 10.43 7.07 3.64
CA TYR A 140 11.30 7.92 2.82
C TYR A 140 12.46 7.13 2.20
N GLU A 141 13.00 6.16 2.93
CA GLU A 141 14.03 5.26 2.40
C GLU A 141 13.48 4.43 1.24
N ASP A 142 12.24 3.94 1.37
CA ASP A 142 11.59 3.15 0.32
C ASP A 142 11.30 4.01 -0.92
N ALA A 143 10.85 5.26 -0.69
CA ALA A 143 10.66 6.24 -1.76
C ALA A 143 11.97 6.57 -2.49
N TRP A 144 13.07 6.69 -1.74
CA TRP A 144 14.39 6.95 -2.30
C TRP A 144 14.94 5.75 -3.08
N ALA A 145 14.73 4.54 -2.58
CA ALA A 145 15.20 3.32 -3.25
C ALA A 145 14.47 3.04 -4.58
N ALA A 146 13.25 3.55 -4.73
CA ALA A 146 12.47 3.40 -5.96
C ALA A 146 12.71 4.49 -7.01
N LEU A 147 13.39 5.59 -6.64
CA LEU A 147 13.75 6.70 -7.53
C LEU A 147 15.03 6.39 -8.30
#